data_AF-A0A1I1S744-F1
#
_entry.id   AF-A0A1I1S744-F1
#
_cell.length_a   1.000
_cell.length_b   1.000
_cell.length_c   1.000
_cell.angle_alpha   90.00
_cell.angle_beta   90.00
_cell.angle_gamma   90.00
#
_symmetry.space_group_name_H-M   'P 1'
#
loop_
_entity.id
_entity.type
_entity.pdbx_description
1 polymer ?
#
loop_
_entity_poly.entity_id
_entity_poly.type
_entity_poly.pdbx_seq_one_letter_code
_entity_poly.pdbx_strand_id
1 'polypeptide(L)' 'ALTMTEDLLPGFVLGKGTQAAYQEIRRQIPACLEGDRWFHNDIAVAQSFVVSGSVRNAVVEKIGAFA' A
#
# COMPACT_ATOMS: atom_id res chain seq x y z
N ALA A 1 10.04 -0.44 4.09
CA ALA A 1 11.05 -0.62 3.02
C ALA A 1 10.78 0.31 1.85
N LEU A 2 9.73 0.11 1.02
CA LEU A 2 9.51 0.90 -0.21
C LEU A 2 9.62 2.43 -0.02
N THR A 3 8.95 2.98 0.99
CA THR A 3 8.97 4.43 1.27
C THR A 3 10.38 4.97 1.62
N MET A 4 11.24 4.15 2.23
CA MET A 4 12.61 4.57 2.58
C MET A 4 13.55 4.56 1.37
N THR A 5 13.21 3.79 0.34
CA THR A 5 14.06 3.56 -0.83
C THR A 5 13.62 4.35 -2.06
N GLU A 6 12.47 5.04 -2.00
CA GLU A 6 11.95 5.84 -3.12
C GLU A 6 12.97 6.90 -3.58
N ASP A 7 13.58 7.62 -2.64
CA ASP A 7 14.59 8.64 -2.96
C ASP A 7 15.97 8.06 -3.34
N LEU A 8 16.22 6.80 -2.96
CA LEU A 8 17.48 6.10 -3.23
C LEU A 8 17.52 5.44 -4.61
N LEU A 9 16.35 5.24 -5.23
CA LEU A 9 16.21 4.56 -6.51
C LEU A 9 15.45 5.44 -7.52
N PRO A 10 16.01 6.61 -7.89
CA PRO A 10 15.35 7.49 -8.84
C PRO A 10 15.13 6.77 -10.18
N GLY A 11 13.88 6.73 -10.63
CA GLY A 11 13.47 6.07 -11.87
C GLY A 11 13.08 4.60 -11.74
N PHE A 12 13.16 3.99 -10.54
CA PHE A 12 12.58 2.67 -10.33
C PHE A 12 11.05 2.77 -10.25
N VAL A 13 10.37 2.22 -11.25
CA VAL A 13 8.91 2.28 -11.35
C VAL A 13 8.30 0.93 -10.95
N LEU A 14 7.43 0.94 -9.94
CA LEU A 14 6.62 -0.23 -9.60
C LEU A 14 5.63 -0.55 -10.73
N GLY A 15 5.31 -1.83 -10.90
CA GLY A 15 4.20 -2.23 -11.77
C GLY A 15 2.89 -1.54 -11.36
N LYS A 16 2.03 -1.20 -12.34
CA LYS A 16 0.80 -0.41 -12.12
C LYS A 16 -0.09 -0.96 -11.00
N GLY A 17 -0.26 -2.29 -10.93
CA GLY A 17 -1.03 -2.94 -9.87
C GLY A 17 -0.38 -2.80 -8.49
N THR A 18 0.92 -3.04 -8.41
CA THR A 18 1.68 -2.86 -7.15
C THR A 18 1.64 -1.42 -6.67
N GLN A 19 1.78 -0.46 -7.58
CA GLN A 19 1.68 0.97 -7.27
C GLN A 19 0.29 1.33 -6.73
N ALA A 20 -0.78 0.80 -7.33
CA ALA A 20 -2.16 1.03 -6.90
C ALA A 20 -2.41 0.48 -5.49
N ALA A 21 -1.98 -0.76 -5.24
CA ALA A 21 -2.09 -1.38 -3.93
C ALA A 21 -1.32 -0.59 -2.85
N TYR A 22 -0.09 -0.20 -3.18
CA TYR A 22 0.77 0.56 -2.28
C TYR A 22 0.18 1.93 -1.93
N GLN A 23 -0.37 2.65 -2.91
CA GLN A 23 -1.04 3.93 -2.71
C GLN A 23 -2.27 3.80 -1.79
N GLU A 24 -3.12 2.79 -2.03
CA GLU A 24 -4.32 2.61 -1.21
C GLU A 24 -3.96 2.27 0.25
N ILE A 25 -2.94 1.43 0.47
CA ILE A 25 -2.45 1.13 1.82
C ILE A 25 -1.89 2.41 2.48
N ARG A 26 -1.03 3.16 1.79
CA ARG A 26 -0.36 4.34 2.35
C ARG A 26 -1.31 5.51 2.59
N ARG A 27 -2.46 5.55 1.92
CA ARG A 27 -3.53 6.51 2.18
C ARG A 27 -4.07 6.43 3.61
N GLN A 28 -4.00 5.26 4.26
CA GLN A 28 -4.57 5.05 5.60
C GLN A 28 -3.55 4.56 6.63
N ILE A 29 -2.47 3.88 6.21
CA ILE A 29 -1.38 3.43 7.08
C ILE A 29 -0.09 4.15 6.68
N PRO A 30 0.31 5.19 7.43
CA PRO A 30 1.54 5.92 7.13
C PRO A 30 2.77 5.02 7.32
N ALA A 31 3.82 5.34 6.56
CA ALA A 31 5.11 4.70 6.74
C ALA A 31 5.67 5.01 8.14
N CYS A 32 6.23 4.00 8.80
CA CYS A 32 6.83 4.15 10.12
C CYS A 32 8.29 4.55 9.95
N LEU A 33 8.51 5.82 9.60
CA LEU A 33 9.85 6.38 9.37
C LEU A 33 10.43 7.02 10.64
N GLU A 34 9.56 7.49 11.55
CA GLU A 34 9.93 8.17 12.79
C GLU A 34 9.99 7.21 13.98
N GLY A 35 10.74 6.12 13.83
CA GLY A 35 10.92 5.11 14.88
C GLY A 35 9.69 4.22 15.12
N ASP A 36 9.77 3.43 16.21
CA ASP A 36 8.75 2.45 16.54
C ASP A 36 7.48 3.12 17.08
N ARG A 37 6.33 2.62 16.63
CA ARG A 37 5.01 3.01 17.14
C ARG A 37 4.14 1.80 17.41
N TRP A 38 3.07 2.00 18.17
CA TRP A 38 2.12 0.93 18.45
C TRP A 38 1.25 0.62 17.23
N PHE A 39 1.35 -0.61 16.73
CA PHE A 39 0.71 -1.06 15.49
C PHE A 39 -0.75 -1.53 15.63
N HIS A 40 -1.35 -1.52 16.82
CA HIS A 40 -2.70 -2.07 17.01
C HIS A 40 -3.72 -1.51 16.01
N ASN A 41 -3.75 -0.19 15.85
CA ASN A 41 -4.65 0.48 14.92
C ASN A 41 -4.27 0.19 13.45
N ASP A 42 -2.98 0.16 13.12
CA ASP A 42 -2.54 -0.13 11.76
C ASP A 42 -2.91 -1.56 11.33
N ILE A 43 -2.80 -2.52 12.25
CA ILE A 43 -3.20 -3.91 12.01
C ILE A 43 -4.72 -4.00 11.81
N ALA A 44 -5.51 -3.28 12.62
CA ALA A 44 -6.97 -3.23 12.46
C ALA A 44 -7.36 -2.64 11.09
N VAL A 45 -6.69 -1.56 10.67
CA VAL A 45 -6.87 -0.96 9.34
C VAL A 45 -6.45 -1.94 8.24
N ALA A 46 -5.32 -2.62 8.38
CA ALA A 46 -4.86 -3.61 7.40
C ALA A 46 -5.85 -4.78 7.25
N GLN A 47 -6.43 -5.26 8.35
CA GLN A 47 -7.49 -6.27 8.31
C GLN A 47 -8.71 -5.76 7.53
N SER A 48 -9.09 -4.49 7.72
CA SER A 48 -10.24 -3.89 7.02
C SER A 48 -10.08 -3.93 5.50
N PHE A 49 -8.86 -3.85 4.97
CA PHE A 49 -8.59 -3.96 3.53
C PHE A 49 -8.91 -5.33 2.96
N VAL A 50 -8.62 -6.38 3.73
CA VAL A 50 -8.90 -7.76 3.34
C VAL A 50 -10.40 -8.01 3.37
N VAL A 51 -11.08 -7.58 4.44
CA VAL A 51 -12.53 -7.78 4.61
C VAL A 51 -13.33 -7.00 3.57
N SER A 52 -12.98 -5.73 3.32
CA SER A 52 -13.66 -4.88 2.33
C SER A 52 -13.26 -5.19 0.89
N GLY A 53 -12.11 -5.82 0.68
CA GLY A 53 -11.50 -5.98 -0.64
C GLY A 53 -11.04 -4.67 -1.27
N SER A 54 -10.96 -3.56 -0.52
CA SER A 54 -10.63 -2.22 -1.04
C SER A 54 -9.31 -2.19 -1.83
N VAL A 55 -8.25 -2.79 -1.30
CA VAL A 55 -6.95 -2.87 -2.00
C VAL A 55 -7.07 -3.66 -3.30
N ARG A 56 -7.80 -4.78 -3.29
CA ARG A 56 -8.05 -5.57 -4.51
C ARG A 56 -8.83 -4.76 -5.54
N ASN A 57 -9.85 -4.03 -5.11
CA ASN A 57 -10.69 -3.20 -5.99
C ASN A 57 -9.86 -2.07 -6.61
N ALA A 58 -9.00 -1.40 -5.83
CA ALA A 58 -8.09 -0.37 -6.32
C ALA A 58 -7.11 -0.91 -7.38
N VAL A 59 -6.63 -2.15 -7.20
CA VAL A 59 -5.80 -2.82 -8.23
C VAL A 59 -6.62 -3.09 -9.49
N VAL A 60 -7.79 -3.71 -9.36
CA VAL A 60 -8.67 -4.05 -10.50
C VAL A 60 -9.07 -2.80 -11.29
N GLU A 61 -9.35 -1.69 -10.62
CA GLU A 61 -9.62 -0.40 -11.26
C GLU A 61 -8.44 0.07 -12.14
N LYS A 62 -7.20 -0.22 -11.74
CA LYS A 62 -5.99 0.21 -12.46
C LYS A 62 -5.52 -0.75 -13.54
N ILE A 63 -5.73 -2.06 -13.39
CA ILE A 63 -5.17 -3.07 -14.32
C ILE A 63 -6.21 -3.95 -15.00
N GLY A 64 -7.48 -3.83 -14.65
CA GLY A 64 -8.56 -4.69 -15.14
C GLY A 64 -8.82 -5.90 -14.23
N ALA A 65 -9.86 -6.67 -14.57
CA ALA A 65 -10.25 -7.86 -13.81
C ALA A 65 -9.22 -8.98 -13.92
N PHE A 66 -9.10 -9.77 -12.86
CA PHE A 66 -8.33 -11.01 -12.90
C PHE A 66 -9.05 -12.03 -13.79
N ALA A 67 -8.30 -12.74 -14.63
CA ALA A 67 -8.80 -13.87 -15.41
C ALA A 67 -9.19 -15.06 -14.49
#